data_AF-A0A0F9CE40-F1
#
_entry.id   AF-A0A0F9CE40-F1
#
_cell.length_a   1.000
_cell.length_b   1.000
_cell.length_c   1.000
_cell.angle_alpha   90.00
_cell.angle_beta   90.00
_cell.angle_gamma   90.00
#
_symmetry.space_group_name_H-M   'P 1'
#
loop_
_entity.id
_entity.type
_entity.pdbx_description
1 polymer ?
#
loop_
_entity_poly.entity_id
_entity_poly.type
_entity_poly.pdbx_seq_one_letter_code
_entity_poly.pdbx_strand_id
1 'polypeptide(L)'
;LKPNSDTGCQVILEGHSVGNMDVARYIGYKPQAFEKARDCYDSLADEFDAVVLEGAGSPAEINLKHHDIVNMQMARYAEAPVLLVGDIDRGGLFASFVGTMELLAPWERRLIRGFVINRFRGDASLLSPAIDHTYRHTGKPTLGVVPYVRDLGLPEEDSVEFKSGRREEAETEEAASEERAVDIAVVDLPHISNFTDFDALEIEPDVRVRVVRLADQLGTPDAVILPGSENVLGDLEYIKQRGFAARLNDLAASGETQIVGICGGLQMLGRRIVDPCHVDSHNGAAQGLGLLGVTTALAAQKKLARSRAVHALSGLEVTGYEIHHGQTEAHGEQEAVPLFSPRADGTDATALGMANRQGNVWGTYLHGVFDADAFRRWFLDRLRVRRGLSPLGGVSATYDIEPALDRLAKIVRESLDINEIYRWMGL
;
A
#
# COMPACT_ATOMS: atom_id res chain seq x y z
N LEU A 1 5.65 -9.39 8.91
CA LEU A 1 6.51 -8.82 9.98
C LEU A 1 6.57 -7.32 9.75
N LYS A 2 6.49 -6.47 10.78
CA LYS A 2 6.68 -5.01 10.63
C LYS A 2 8.04 -4.60 11.23
N PRO A 3 9.00 -4.10 10.44
CA PRO A 3 10.28 -3.64 10.97
C PRO A 3 10.07 -2.50 11.98
N ASN A 4 10.79 -2.51 13.11
CA ASN A 4 10.78 -1.40 14.07
C ASN A 4 12.18 -0.89 14.45
N SER A 5 13.23 -1.60 14.04
CA SER A 5 14.65 -1.26 14.21
C SER A 5 15.49 -2.11 13.25
N ASP A 6 16.79 -1.84 13.14
CA ASP A 6 17.70 -2.61 12.28
C ASP A 6 17.79 -4.11 12.64
N THR A 7 17.43 -4.48 13.88
CA THR A 7 17.58 -5.85 14.41
C THR A 7 16.30 -6.42 15.02
N GLY A 8 15.19 -5.69 14.91
CA GLY A 8 13.93 -6.03 15.56
C GLY A 8 12.72 -5.78 14.67
N CYS A 9 11.66 -6.52 14.97
CA CYS A 9 10.38 -6.36 14.30
C CYS A 9 9.22 -6.53 15.28
N GLN A 10 8.10 -5.90 14.95
CA GLN A 10 6.80 -6.28 15.49
C GLN A 10 6.30 -7.52 14.74
N VAL A 11 5.96 -8.56 15.48
CA VAL A 11 5.38 -9.78 14.94
C VAL A 11 3.86 -9.65 14.98
N ILE A 12 3.22 -9.89 13.83
CA ILE A 12 1.77 -9.81 13.66
C ILE A 12 1.29 -11.21 13.28
N LEU A 13 0.27 -11.70 13.98
CA LEU A 13 -0.37 -12.99 13.75
C LEU A 13 -1.88 -12.76 13.63
N GLU A 14 -2.48 -13.20 12.52
CA GLU A 14 -3.92 -13.00 12.23
C GLU A 14 -4.39 -11.53 12.41
N GLY A 15 -3.55 -10.57 12.00
CA GLY A 15 -3.85 -9.15 12.13
C GLY A 15 -3.61 -8.55 13.52
N HIS A 16 -3.18 -9.35 14.51
CA HIS A 16 -2.90 -8.89 15.87
C HIS A 16 -1.40 -8.87 16.18
N SER A 17 -0.93 -7.79 16.81
CA SER A 17 0.44 -7.71 17.30
C SER A 17 0.64 -8.65 18.49
N VAL A 18 1.55 -9.61 18.35
CA VAL A 18 1.93 -10.54 19.43
C VAL A 18 3.20 -10.08 20.16
N GLY A 19 3.75 -8.92 19.76
CA GLY A 19 4.83 -8.23 20.44
C GLY A 19 6.01 -7.87 19.53
N ASN A 20 6.92 -7.08 20.10
CA ASN A 20 8.20 -6.75 19.49
C ASN A 20 9.23 -7.82 19.83
N MET A 21 9.90 -8.34 18.81
CA MET A 21 10.89 -9.41 18.93
C MET A 21 12.17 -9.01 18.21
N ASP A 22 13.31 -9.26 18.87
CA ASP A 22 14.60 -9.32 18.20
C ASP A 22 14.71 -10.65 17.41
N VAL A 23 15.81 -10.79 16.67
CA VAL A 23 16.07 -11.98 15.83
C VAL A 23 16.01 -13.28 16.65
N ALA A 24 16.64 -13.32 17.83
CA ALA A 24 16.74 -14.54 18.63
C ALA A 24 15.38 -14.98 19.18
N ARG A 25 14.61 -14.01 19.71
CA ARG A 25 13.25 -14.25 20.22
C ARG A 25 12.32 -14.68 19.10
N TYR A 26 12.42 -14.05 17.92
CA TYR A 26 11.61 -14.44 16.77
C TYR A 26 11.93 -15.87 16.32
N ILE A 27 13.20 -16.25 16.23
CA ILE A 27 13.60 -17.63 15.91
C ILE A 27 12.97 -18.63 16.89
N GLY A 28 12.96 -18.33 18.19
CA GLY A 28 12.30 -19.16 19.20
C GLY A 28 10.77 -19.20 19.08
N TYR A 29 10.15 -18.16 18.54
CA TYR A 29 8.70 -18.04 18.34
C TYR A 29 8.19 -18.76 17.08
N LYS A 30 9.04 -18.94 16.08
CA LYS A 30 8.67 -19.53 14.78
C LYS A 30 7.90 -20.86 14.85
N PRO A 31 8.19 -21.81 15.77
CA PRO A 31 7.37 -23.03 15.89
C PRO A 31 5.89 -22.74 16.18
N GLN A 32 5.61 -21.77 17.07
CA GLN A 32 4.24 -21.35 17.39
C GLN A 32 3.59 -20.62 16.20
N ALA A 33 4.35 -19.75 15.53
CA ALA A 33 3.87 -19.09 14.33
C ALA A 33 3.56 -20.09 13.20
N PHE A 34 4.37 -21.15 13.06
CA PHE A 34 4.15 -22.20 12.08
C PHE A 34 2.94 -23.07 12.42
N GLU A 35 2.75 -23.46 13.68
CA GLU A 35 1.51 -24.12 14.12
C GLU A 35 0.28 -23.32 13.68
N LYS A 36 0.30 -22.01 13.95
CA LYS A 36 -0.82 -21.18 13.57
C LYS A 36 -0.99 -21.01 12.06
N ALA A 37 0.10 -20.92 11.30
CA ALA A 37 0.05 -20.87 9.84
C ALA A 37 -0.58 -22.14 9.25
N ARG A 38 -0.32 -23.30 9.86
CA ARG A 38 -0.95 -24.58 9.49
C ARG A 38 -2.45 -24.56 9.77
N ASP A 39 -2.86 -24.11 10.95
CA ASP A 39 -4.29 -23.99 11.28
C ASP A 39 -5.02 -23.07 10.28
N CYS A 40 -4.40 -21.96 9.89
CA CYS A 40 -4.97 -21.06 8.89
C CYS A 40 -5.06 -21.72 7.50
N TYR A 41 -4.02 -22.45 7.09
CA TYR A 41 -4.04 -23.19 5.83
C TYR A 41 -5.12 -24.27 5.82
N ASP A 42 -5.21 -25.08 6.88
CA ASP A 42 -6.20 -26.17 6.96
C ASP A 42 -7.62 -25.60 6.89
N SER A 43 -7.89 -24.49 7.60
CA SER A 43 -9.17 -23.81 7.52
C SER A 43 -9.52 -23.32 6.11
N LEU A 44 -8.53 -22.83 5.34
CA LEU A 44 -8.74 -22.39 3.96
C LEU A 44 -8.89 -23.59 3.01
N ALA A 45 -8.09 -24.64 3.20
CA ALA A 45 -8.14 -25.85 2.40
C ALA A 45 -9.45 -26.61 2.58
N ASP A 46 -10.10 -26.50 3.74
CA ASP A 46 -11.44 -27.04 4.00
C ASP A 46 -12.56 -26.25 3.29
N GLU A 47 -12.34 -24.98 2.97
CA GLU A 47 -13.35 -24.09 2.38
C GLU A 47 -13.20 -23.91 0.85
N PHE A 48 -11.97 -23.96 0.34
CA PHE A 48 -11.65 -23.62 -1.05
C PHE A 48 -11.07 -24.79 -1.83
N ASP A 49 -11.52 -24.96 -3.08
CA ASP A 49 -10.99 -25.99 -4.00
C ASP A 49 -9.52 -25.76 -4.38
N ALA A 50 -9.04 -24.53 -4.25
CA ALA A 50 -7.70 -24.11 -4.62
C ALA A 50 -7.14 -23.10 -3.61
N VAL A 51 -5.97 -23.41 -3.06
CA VAL A 51 -5.22 -22.51 -2.17
C VAL A 51 -3.86 -22.22 -2.80
N VAL A 52 -3.57 -20.93 -3.04
CA VAL A 52 -2.29 -20.47 -3.57
C VAL A 52 -1.40 -20.04 -2.41
N LEU A 53 -0.24 -20.67 -2.28
CA LEU A 53 0.78 -20.32 -1.27
C LEU A 53 1.87 -19.47 -1.92
N GLU A 54 1.97 -18.21 -1.52
CA GLU A 54 3.08 -17.35 -1.89
C GLU A 54 4.20 -17.46 -0.85
N GLY A 55 5.38 -17.88 -1.30
CA GLY A 55 6.57 -17.93 -0.47
C GLY A 55 7.21 -16.55 -0.33
N ALA A 56 7.68 -16.20 0.86
CA ALA A 56 8.38 -14.94 1.09
C ALA A 56 9.90 -15.10 0.95
N GLY A 57 10.51 -14.22 0.16
CA GLY A 57 11.95 -14.20 -0.07
C GLY A 57 12.45 -15.41 -0.89
N SER A 58 13.70 -15.80 -0.65
CA SER A 58 14.31 -16.94 -1.35
C SER A 58 14.17 -18.24 -0.53
N PRO A 59 13.74 -19.36 -1.15
CA PRO A 59 13.68 -20.66 -0.49
C PRO A 59 15.08 -21.30 -0.26
N ALA A 60 16.14 -20.64 -0.73
CA ALA A 60 17.50 -21.17 -0.75
C ALA A 60 18.50 -20.41 0.16
N GLU A 61 18.02 -19.56 1.07
CA GLU A 61 18.87 -18.89 2.06
C GLU A 61 19.39 -19.88 3.11
N ILE A 62 20.51 -20.55 2.82
CA ILE A 62 21.06 -21.66 3.61
C ILE A 62 21.30 -21.30 5.09
N ASN A 63 21.59 -20.04 5.39
CA ASN A 63 21.79 -19.51 6.73
C ASN A 63 20.48 -19.37 7.54
N LEU A 64 19.33 -19.27 6.86
CA LEU A 64 18.01 -19.11 7.50
C LEU A 64 17.12 -20.36 7.38
N LYS A 65 17.46 -21.25 6.44
CA LYS A 65 16.68 -22.41 6.02
C LYS A 65 16.21 -23.32 7.16
N HIS A 66 17.05 -23.54 8.18
CA HIS A 66 16.68 -24.38 9.33
C HIS A 66 15.48 -23.82 10.12
N HIS A 67 15.25 -22.52 10.01
CA HIS A 67 14.15 -21.82 10.66
C HIS A 67 13.18 -21.23 9.63
N ASP A 68 13.20 -21.67 8.38
CA ASP A 68 12.24 -21.17 7.39
C ASP A 68 10.88 -21.81 7.61
N ILE A 69 9.85 -20.97 7.71
CA ILE A 69 8.45 -21.39 7.88
C ILE A 69 7.56 -20.88 6.74
N VAL A 70 8.11 -20.06 5.83
CA VAL A 70 7.32 -19.36 4.80
C VAL A 70 7.48 -19.96 3.41
N ASN A 71 8.49 -20.80 3.16
CA ASN A 71 8.66 -21.47 1.86
C ASN A 71 8.43 -22.99 1.96
N MET A 72 9.52 -23.78 1.94
CA MET A 72 9.43 -25.21 1.64
C MET A 72 8.82 -26.05 2.76
N GLN A 73 8.89 -25.61 4.02
CA GLN A 73 8.20 -26.29 5.13
C GLN A 73 6.69 -26.20 4.99
N MET A 74 6.18 -25.02 4.61
CA MET A 74 4.75 -24.84 4.37
C MET A 74 4.30 -25.62 3.14
N ALA A 75 5.07 -25.58 2.05
CA ALA A 75 4.80 -26.40 0.86
C ALA A 75 4.80 -27.90 1.18
N ARG A 76 5.67 -28.37 2.08
CA ARG A 76 5.67 -29.75 2.53
C ARG A 76 4.43 -30.10 3.35
N TYR A 77 3.99 -29.20 4.22
CA TYR A 77 2.79 -29.40 5.03
C TYR A 77 1.54 -29.50 4.15
N ALA A 78 1.41 -28.58 3.20
CA ALA A 78 0.32 -28.53 2.23
C ALA A 78 0.42 -29.57 1.10
N GLU A 79 1.49 -30.37 1.08
CA GLU A 79 1.85 -31.26 -0.05
C GLU A 79 1.83 -30.54 -1.42
N ALA A 80 2.11 -29.24 -1.42
CA ALA A 80 1.88 -28.36 -2.54
C ALA A 80 2.92 -28.55 -3.66
N PRO A 81 2.50 -28.60 -4.94
CA PRO A 81 3.41 -28.44 -6.06
C PRO A 81 3.97 -27.02 -6.08
N VAL A 82 5.30 -26.87 -6.15
CA VAL A 82 5.96 -25.55 -6.07
C VAL A 82 6.45 -25.11 -7.44
N LEU A 83 6.17 -23.86 -7.79
CA LEU A 83 6.76 -23.16 -8.93
C LEU A 83 7.82 -22.17 -8.44
N LEU A 84 8.99 -22.18 -9.07
CA LEU A 84 10.00 -21.14 -8.87
C LEU A 84 9.83 -20.06 -9.95
N VAL A 85 9.32 -18.91 -9.53
CA VAL A 85 9.16 -17.73 -10.38
C VAL A 85 10.40 -16.86 -10.26
N GLY A 86 10.93 -16.36 -11.37
CA GLY A 86 12.05 -15.42 -11.31
C GLY A 86 11.99 -14.32 -12.35
N ASP A 87 12.44 -13.15 -11.93
CA ASP A 87 12.48 -11.91 -12.71
C ASP A 87 13.71 -11.90 -13.64
N ILE A 88 13.48 -11.99 -14.95
CA ILE A 88 14.57 -11.95 -15.93
C ILE A 88 15.09 -10.54 -16.19
N ASP A 89 14.30 -9.50 -15.90
CA ASP A 89 14.66 -8.09 -16.15
C ASP A 89 15.85 -7.67 -15.27
N ARG A 90 16.01 -8.29 -14.10
CA ARG A 90 17.16 -8.10 -13.20
C ARG A 90 18.44 -8.80 -13.67
N GLY A 91 18.36 -9.67 -14.68
CA GLY A 91 19.47 -10.49 -15.16
C GLY A 91 19.84 -11.67 -14.24
N GLY A 92 20.63 -12.61 -14.75
CA GLY A 92 21.13 -13.76 -13.96
C GLY A 92 20.11 -14.87 -13.65
N LEU A 93 18.89 -14.79 -14.20
CA LEU A 93 17.78 -15.69 -13.88
C LEU A 93 18.13 -17.19 -13.95
N PHE A 94 18.71 -17.65 -15.05
CA PHE A 94 19.00 -19.09 -15.23
C PHE A 94 20.03 -19.60 -14.22
N ALA A 95 21.01 -18.77 -13.86
CA ALA A 95 21.96 -19.09 -12.80
C ALA A 95 21.27 -19.13 -11.43
N SER A 96 20.32 -18.22 -11.18
CA SER A 96 19.49 -18.23 -9.97
C SER A 96 18.66 -19.51 -9.85
N PHE A 97 18.00 -19.95 -10.93
CA PHE A 97 17.23 -21.22 -10.93
C PHE A 97 18.10 -22.43 -10.64
N VAL A 98 19.23 -22.56 -11.35
CA VAL A 98 20.17 -23.68 -11.13
C VAL A 98 20.76 -23.62 -9.73
N GLY A 99 21.23 -22.45 -9.29
CA GLY A 99 21.80 -22.25 -7.96
C GLY A 99 20.80 -22.55 -6.84
N THR A 100 19.56 -22.09 -6.97
CA THR A 100 18.47 -22.40 -6.04
C THR A 100 18.27 -23.91 -5.96
N MET A 101 18.10 -24.58 -7.10
CA MET A 101 17.96 -26.04 -7.13
C MET A 101 19.16 -26.73 -6.48
N GLU A 102 20.38 -26.23 -6.65
CA GLU A 102 21.57 -26.81 -6.03
C GLU A 102 21.59 -26.66 -4.49
N LEU A 103 21.08 -25.54 -3.96
CA LEU A 103 21.03 -25.28 -2.52
C LEU A 103 19.85 -25.98 -1.81
N LEU A 104 18.84 -26.43 -2.57
CA LEU A 104 17.72 -27.19 -2.04
C LEU A 104 18.12 -28.63 -1.67
N ALA A 105 17.58 -29.12 -0.57
CA ALA A 105 17.70 -30.49 -0.12
C ALA A 105 16.89 -31.41 -1.04
N PRO A 106 17.20 -32.72 -1.09
CA PRO A 106 16.53 -33.64 -2.03
C PRO A 106 15.01 -33.67 -1.91
N TRP A 107 14.45 -33.46 -0.72
CA TRP A 107 13.00 -33.44 -0.52
C TRP A 107 12.35 -32.15 -1.05
N GLU A 108 13.04 -31.02 -0.97
CA GLU A 108 12.57 -29.73 -1.49
C GLU A 108 12.60 -29.73 -3.01
N ARG A 109 13.70 -30.21 -3.61
CA ARG A 109 13.84 -30.37 -5.07
C ARG A 109 12.71 -31.24 -5.67
N ARG A 110 12.14 -32.17 -4.89
CA ARG A 110 11.01 -33.00 -5.35
C ARG A 110 9.70 -32.23 -5.43
N LEU A 111 9.47 -31.28 -4.52
CA LEU A 111 8.27 -30.43 -4.51
C LEU A 111 8.28 -29.39 -5.64
N ILE A 112 9.46 -28.92 -6.04
CA ILE A 112 9.58 -28.05 -7.22
C ILE A 112 9.09 -28.81 -8.46
N ARG A 113 8.07 -28.29 -9.13
CA ARG A 113 7.49 -28.86 -10.36
C ARG A 113 7.96 -28.16 -11.62
N GLY A 114 8.39 -26.90 -11.55
CA GLY A 114 8.89 -26.16 -12.70
C GLY A 114 9.26 -24.73 -12.39
N PHE A 115 9.62 -24.01 -13.46
CA PHE A 115 10.01 -22.61 -13.42
C PHE A 115 9.04 -21.73 -14.19
N VAL A 116 8.93 -20.47 -13.76
CA VAL A 116 8.26 -19.40 -14.52
C VAL A 116 9.24 -18.26 -14.73
N ILE A 117 9.47 -17.90 -15.98
CA ILE A 117 10.28 -16.74 -16.35
C ILE A 117 9.35 -15.53 -16.38
N ASN A 118 9.56 -14.53 -15.52
CA ASN A 118 8.73 -13.34 -15.42
C ASN A 118 9.44 -12.09 -15.97
N ARG A 119 8.66 -11.08 -16.38
CA ARG A 119 9.10 -9.76 -16.85
C ARG A 119 10.02 -9.79 -18.08
N PHE A 120 9.80 -10.71 -19.01
CA PHE A 120 10.65 -10.82 -20.19
C PHE A 120 10.43 -9.73 -21.25
N ARG A 121 11.51 -9.16 -21.77
CA ARG A 121 11.48 -8.18 -22.86
C ARG A 121 12.09 -8.78 -24.14
N GLY A 122 11.39 -8.66 -25.26
CA GLY A 122 11.88 -9.06 -26.58
C GLY A 122 11.27 -10.35 -27.10
N ASP A 123 12.02 -11.05 -27.97
CA ASP A 123 11.58 -12.29 -28.62
C ASP A 123 11.90 -13.51 -27.73
N ALA A 124 10.85 -14.18 -27.23
CA ALA A 124 10.98 -15.29 -26.30
C ALA A 124 11.64 -16.53 -26.92
N SER A 125 11.64 -16.65 -28.26
CA SER A 125 12.29 -17.77 -28.95
C SER A 125 13.79 -17.83 -28.69
N LEU A 126 14.41 -16.68 -28.37
CA LEU A 126 15.84 -16.57 -28.02
C LEU A 126 16.18 -17.23 -26.68
N LEU A 127 15.20 -17.51 -25.82
CA LEU A 127 15.43 -18.15 -24.52
C LEU A 127 15.58 -19.67 -24.62
N SER A 128 15.21 -20.29 -25.76
CA SER A 128 15.17 -21.75 -25.90
C SER A 128 16.47 -22.46 -25.48
N PRO A 129 17.68 -22.02 -25.91
CA PRO A 129 18.92 -22.68 -25.50
C PRO A 129 19.18 -22.62 -23.98
N ALA A 130 18.77 -21.53 -23.33
CA ALA A 130 18.94 -21.35 -21.89
C ALA A 130 17.91 -22.17 -21.10
N ILE A 131 16.65 -22.22 -21.57
CA ILE A 131 15.61 -23.10 -21.02
C ILE A 131 16.04 -24.57 -21.10
N ASP A 132 16.53 -25.01 -22.26
CA ASP A 132 17.04 -26.39 -22.45
C ASP A 132 18.23 -26.70 -21.55
N HIS A 133 19.10 -25.72 -21.30
CA HIS A 133 20.23 -25.86 -20.40
C HIS A 133 19.75 -26.02 -18.94
N THR A 134 18.83 -25.19 -18.49
CA THR A 134 18.24 -25.29 -17.15
C THR A 134 17.51 -26.60 -16.96
N TYR A 135 16.73 -27.07 -17.94
CA TYR A 135 16.07 -28.36 -17.88
C TYR A 135 17.07 -29.51 -17.71
N ARG A 136 18.17 -29.52 -18.47
CA ARG A 136 19.21 -30.55 -18.34
C ARG A 136 19.89 -30.59 -16.97
N HIS A 137 20.05 -29.44 -16.31
CA HIS A 137 20.69 -29.37 -14.99
C HIS A 137 19.74 -29.69 -13.85
N THR A 138 18.47 -29.28 -13.97
CA THR A 138 17.52 -29.32 -12.85
C THR A 138 16.53 -30.49 -12.97
N GLY A 139 16.33 -31.01 -14.19
CA GLY A 139 15.29 -31.99 -14.51
C GLY A 139 13.87 -31.44 -14.42
N LYS A 140 13.69 -30.10 -14.34
CA LYS A 140 12.39 -29.45 -14.16
C LYS A 140 12.06 -28.55 -15.36
N PRO A 141 10.82 -28.61 -15.90
CA PRO A 141 10.43 -27.82 -17.05
C PRO A 141 10.28 -26.33 -16.71
N THR A 142 10.41 -25.48 -17.72
CA THR A 142 9.89 -24.10 -17.68
C THR A 142 8.46 -24.12 -18.19
N LEU A 143 7.51 -23.66 -17.38
CA LEU A 143 6.08 -23.67 -17.76
C LEU A 143 5.66 -22.50 -18.65
N GLY A 144 6.48 -21.46 -18.73
CA GLY A 144 6.18 -20.33 -19.58
C GLY A 144 7.05 -19.11 -19.31
N VAL A 145 6.85 -18.11 -20.17
CA VAL A 145 7.58 -16.85 -20.17
C VAL A 145 6.55 -15.72 -20.15
N VAL A 146 6.35 -15.10 -19.00
CA VAL A 146 5.46 -13.95 -18.84
C VAL A 146 6.18 -12.71 -19.36
N PRO A 147 5.60 -11.99 -20.35
CA PRO A 147 6.22 -10.80 -20.90
C PRO A 147 6.25 -9.67 -19.88
N TYR A 148 7.14 -8.70 -20.10
CA TYR A 148 7.09 -7.42 -19.42
C TYR A 148 5.84 -6.67 -19.86
N VAL A 149 4.87 -6.51 -18.96
CA VAL A 149 3.64 -5.78 -19.22
C VAL A 149 3.87 -4.30 -18.91
N ARG A 150 3.79 -3.46 -19.94
CA ARG A 150 3.78 -2.00 -19.79
C ARG A 150 2.38 -1.52 -19.38
N ASP A 151 2.37 -0.43 -18.61
CA ASP A 151 1.16 0.28 -18.19
C ASP A 151 0.16 -0.68 -17.55
N LEU A 152 0.62 -1.43 -16.54
CA LEU A 152 -0.18 -2.49 -15.93
C LEU A 152 -1.47 -1.94 -15.31
N GLY A 153 -1.46 -0.68 -14.89
CA GLY A 153 -2.62 0.00 -14.30
C GLY A 153 -3.00 -0.56 -12.93
N LEU A 154 -2.09 -1.28 -12.29
CA LEU A 154 -2.25 -1.78 -10.93
C LEU A 154 -1.56 -0.84 -9.94
N PRO A 155 -2.13 -0.67 -8.73
CA PRO A 155 -1.48 0.05 -7.64
C PRO A 155 -0.12 -0.57 -7.29
N GLU A 156 0.84 0.27 -6.89
CA GLU A 156 2.13 -0.23 -6.38
C GLU A 156 1.95 -0.90 -5.02
N GLU A 157 2.65 -2.01 -4.79
CA GLU A 157 2.57 -2.75 -3.53
C GLU A 157 3.56 -2.24 -2.47
N ASP A 158 4.76 -1.77 -2.89
CA ASP A 158 5.82 -1.36 -1.97
C ASP A 158 6.25 0.11 -2.12
N SER A 159 6.60 0.67 -0.98
CA SER A 159 7.23 1.98 -0.78
C SER A 159 8.48 2.24 -1.61
N VAL A 160 9.23 1.20 -1.95
CA VAL A 160 10.48 1.32 -2.73
C VAL A 160 10.18 1.81 -4.15
N GLU A 161 9.12 1.28 -4.78
CA GLU A 161 8.73 1.65 -6.14
C GLU A 161 8.16 3.08 -6.16
N PHE A 162 7.30 3.43 -5.19
CA PHE A 162 6.82 4.81 -4.98
C PHE A 162 7.97 5.82 -4.81
N LYS A 163 8.93 5.53 -3.91
CA LYS A 163 10.06 6.43 -3.63
C LYS A 163 11.05 6.53 -4.78
N SER A 164 11.15 5.50 -5.62
CA SER A 164 12.05 5.49 -6.77
C SER A 164 11.65 6.50 -7.85
N GLY A 165 10.41 7.01 -7.82
CA GLY A 165 9.90 7.95 -8.82
C GLY A 165 9.91 7.39 -10.25
N ARG A 166 10.07 6.06 -10.41
CA ARG A 166 10.11 5.37 -11.71
C ARG A 166 8.71 4.99 -12.20
N ARG A 167 7.75 5.89 -12.09
CA ARG A 167 6.61 5.82 -13.01
C ARG A 167 7.12 6.49 -14.28
N GLU A 168 7.46 5.67 -15.27
CA GLU A 168 7.83 6.13 -16.62
C GLU A 168 6.82 7.20 -17.01
N GLU A 169 7.30 8.39 -17.35
CA GLU A 169 6.48 9.48 -17.87
C GLU A 169 5.71 8.89 -19.06
N ALA A 170 4.46 8.48 -18.83
CA ALA A 170 3.55 8.23 -19.92
C ALA A 170 3.44 9.56 -20.63
N GLU A 171 4.10 9.66 -21.78
CA GLU A 171 3.92 10.73 -22.76
C GLU A 171 2.47 10.65 -23.26
N THR A 172 1.51 10.99 -22.41
CA THR A 172 0.15 11.25 -22.84
C THR A 172 0.18 12.60 -23.54
N GLU A 173 0.06 12.56 -24.87
CA GLU A 173 0.02 13.71 -25.79
C GLU A 173 -1.13 14.71 -25.51
N GLU A 174 -1.93 14.49 -24.47
CA GLU A 174 -3.02 15.37 -24.00
C GLU A 174 -2.89 15.78 -22.52
N ALA A 175 -1.68 15.81 -21.95
CA ALA A 175 -1.48 16.43 -20.64
C ALA A 175 -2.05 17.86 -20.67
N ALA A 176 -3.06 18.13 -19.83
CA ALA A 176 -3.65 19.45 -19.73
C ALA A 176 -2.53 20.49 -19.59
N SER A 177 -2.54 21.51 -20.46
CA SER A 177 -1.57 22.62 -20.38
C SER A 177 -1.37 23.04 -18.92
N GLU A 178 -0.13 23.17 -18.43
CA GLU A 178 0.19 23.37 -17.00
C GLU A 178 -0.69 24.45 -16.30
N GLU A 179 -1.17 25.44 -17.06
CA GLU A 179 -2.06 26.49 -16.57
C GLU A 179 -3.47 26.01 -16.15
N ARG A 180 -3.95 24.85 -16.60
CA ARG A 180 -5.34 24.37 -16.43
C ARG A 180 -5.50 23.13 -15.55
N ALA A 181 -4.41 22.50 -15.13
CA ALA A 181 -4.43 21.31 -14.29
C ALA A 181 -4.42 21.69 -12.80
N VAL A 182 -5.25 21.04 -11.98
CA VAL A 182 -5.23 21.17 -10.52
C VAL A 182 -3.89 20.61 -9.98
N ASP A 183 -3.15 21.39 -9.20
CA ASP A 183 -1.87 20.96 -8.60
C ASP A 183 -2.07 20.37 -7.21
N ILE A 184 -1.76 19.09 -7.04
CA ILE A 184 -1.83 18.37 -5.77
C ILE A 184 -0.43 17.94 -5.34
N ALA A 185 0.04 18.49 -4.22
CA ALA A 185 1.31 18.15 -3.61
C ALA A 185 1.13 17.07 -2.53
N VAL A 186 1.77 15.91 -2.69
CA VAL A 186 1.81 14.85 -1.67
C VAL A 186 3.15 14.91 -0.95
N VAL A 187 3.15 15.03 0.38
CA VAL A 187 4.41 15.10 1.17
C VAL A 187 5.03 13.71 1.27
N ASP A 188 6.31 13.58 0.88
CA ASP A 188 7.09 12.35 0.98
C ASP A 188 7.51 12.10 2.44
N LEU A 189 6.70 11.33 3.16
CA LEU A 189 7.01 10.93 4.53
C LEU A 189 7.94 9.71 4.55
N PRO A 190 8.88 9.64 5.50
CA PRO A 190 9.73 8.47 5.65
C PRO A 190 8.96 7.16 5.82
N HIS A 191 7.83 7.17 6.53
CA HIS A 191 7.05 5.97 6.87
C HIS A 191 5.62 6.00 6.33
N ILE A 192 5.42 6.41 5.06
CA ILE A 192 4.08 6.36 4.42
C ILE A 192 3.48 4.96 4.55
N SER A 193 2.22 4.89 4.99
CA SER A 193 1.54 3.61 5.25
C SER A 193 0.78 3.05 4.06
N ASN A 194 0.21 3.91 3.21
CA ASN A 194 -0.55 3.51 2.02
C ASN A 194 -0.23 4.48 0.87
N PHE A 195 0.30 3.95 -0.22
CA PHE A 195 0.66 4.71 -1.41
C PHE A 195 -0.52 4.86 -2.38
N THR A 196 -1.47 3.93 -2.29
CA THR A 196 -2.60 3.80 -3.20
C THR A 196 -3.70 4.83 -2.97
N ASP A 197 -3.68 5.54 -1.83
CA ASP A 197 -4.63 6.62 -1.50
C ASP A 197 -4.65 7.75 -2.54
N PHE A 198 -3.65 7.82 -3.42
CA PHE A 198 -3.49 8.88 -4.40
C PHE A 198 -3.70 8.40 -5.85
N ASP A 199 -3.75 7.09 -6.11
CA ASP A 199 -3.84 6.55 -7.47
C ASP A 199 -5.10 7.05 -8.20
N ALA A 200 -6.23 7.14 -7.48
CA ALA A 200 -7.48 7.67 -8.02
C ALA A 200 -7.38 9.15 -8.47
N LEU A 201 -6.48 9.94 -7.87
CA LEU A 201 -6.23 11.33 -8.28
C LEU A 201 -5.32 11.40 -9.52
N GLU A 202 -4.42 10.43 -9.70
CA GLU A 202 -3.46 10.40 -10.81
C GLU A 202 -4.11 10.06 -12.15
N ILE A 203 -5.23 9.33 -12.14
CA ILE A 203 -5.96 8.99 -13.37
C ILE A 203 -6.79 10.15 -13.92
N GLU A 204 -6.89 11.27 -13.20
CA GLU A 204 -7.71 12.41 -13.62
C GLU A 204 -6.94 13.28 -14.64
N PRO A 205 -7.50 13.51 -15.84
CA PRO A 205 -6.78 14.17 -16.93
C PRO A 205 -6.49 15.65 -16.67
N ASP A 206 -7.19 16.26 -15.71
CA ASP A 206 -7.03 17.65 -15.32
C ASP A 206 -6.31 17.83 -13.98
N VAL A 207 -5.58 16.82 -13.51
CA VAL A 207 -4.88 16.82 -12.22
C VAL A 207 -3.41 16.50 -12.42
N ARG A 208 -2.56 17.25 -11.71
CA ARG A 208 -1.15 16.94 -11.55
C ARG A 208 -0.91 16.58 -10.10
N VAL A 209 -0.59 15.31 -9.85
CA VAL A 209 -0.11 14.85 -8.54
C VAL A 209 1.41 14.86 -8.55
N ARG A 210 2.03 15.45 -7.53
CA ARG A 210 3.49 15.48 -7.40
C ARG A 210 3.92 15.17 -5.98
N VAL A 211 4.94 14.34 -5.87
CA VAL A 211 5.58 14.01 -4.59
C VAL A 211 6.59 15.09 -4.21
N VAL A 212 6.50 15.58 -2.98
CA VAL A 212 7.29 16.71 -2.46
C VAL A 212 8.20 16.26 -1.34
N ARG A 213 9.51 16.40 -1.54
CA ARG A 213 10.54 15.92 -0.60
C ARG A 213 11.14 17.03 0.25
N LEU A 214 11.09 18.27 -0.23
CA LEU A 214 11.61 19.46 0.44
C LEU A 214 10.49 20.50 0.57
N ALA A 215 10.47 21.25 1.68
CA ALA A 215 9.39 22.18 1.97
C ALA A 215 9.31 23.38 0.99
N ASP A 216 10.44 23.76 0.38
CA ASP A 216 10.51 24.81 -0.65
C ASP A 216 9.86 24.39 -1.97
N GLN A 217 9.83 23.10 -2.27
CA GLN A 217 9.14 22.53 -3.43
C GLN A 217 7.62 22.60 -3.31
N LEU A 218 7.05 22.88 -2.12
CA LEU A 218 5.59 22.99 -1.98
C LEU A 218 5.00 24.06 -2.89
N GLY A 219 5.64 25.23 -3.03
CA GLY A 219 5.06 26.35 -3.76
C GLY A 219 3.72 26.78 -3.16
N THR A 220 2.71 26.98 -4.02
CA THR A 220 1.31 27.30 -3.68
C THR A 220 0.37 26.36 -4.46
N PRO A 221 0.30 25.08 -4.07
CA PRO A 221 -0.52 24.11 -4.79
C PRO A 221 -2.00 24.34 -4.47
N ASP A 222 -2.88 23.79 -5.30
CA ASP A 222 -4.31 23.81 -5.04
C ASP A 222 -4.66 22.93 -3.82
N ALA A 223 -3.94 21.81 -3.65
CA ALA A 223 -4.01 20.99 -2.44
C ALA A 223 -2.65 20.45 -1.98
N VAL A 224 -2.51 20.25 -0.67
CA VAL A 224 -1.45 19.46 -0.04
C VAL A 224 -2.06 18.28 0.69
N ILE A 225 -1.53 17.09 0.44
CA ILE A 225 -1.91 15.86 1.14
C ILE A 225 -0.77 15.40 2.05
N LEU A 226 -1.10 15.20 3.33
CA LEU A 226 -0.29 14.48 4.30
C LEU A 226 -0.76 13.01 4.31
N PRO A 227 0.07 12.06 3.85
CA PRO A 227 -0.28 10.64 3.81
C PRO A 227 -0.55 10.02 5.18
N GLY A 228 -1.08 8.80 5.16
CA GLY A 228 -1.00 7.90 6.31
C GLY A 228 0.45 7.59 6.66
N SER A 229 0.73 7.37 7.95
CA SER A 229 2.06 7.06 8.46
C SER A 229 2.02 5.85 9.39
N GLU A 230 3.01 4.98 9.26
CA GLU A 230 3.25 3.84 10.15
C GLU A 230 4.00 4.21 11.44
N ASN A 231 4.52 5.45 11.52
CA ASN A 231 5.23 6.03 12.66
C ASN A 231 4.90 7.54 12.72
N VAL A 232 3.72 7.86 13.25
CA VAL A 232 3.15 9.20 13.17
C VAL A 232 4.00 10.22 13.94
N LEU A 233 4.54 9.82 15.09
CA LEU A 233 5.38 10.69 15.91
C LEU A 233 6.74 10.95 15.25
N GLY A 234 7.34 9.95 14.62
CA GLY A 234 8.59 10.11 13.85
C GLY A 234 8.40 11.00 12.63
N ASP A 235 7.31 10.80 11.88
CA ASP A 235 7.02 11.60 10.68
C ASP A 235 6.60 13.03 11.02
N LEU A 236 5.92 13.25 12.16
CA LEU A 236 5.63 14.59 12.67
C LEU A 236 6.91 15.37 12.99
N GLU A 237 7.88 14.70 13.62
CA GLU A 237 9.19 15.29 13.88
C GLU A 237 9.93 15.59 12.57
N TYR A 238 9.88 14.69 11.59
CA TYR A 238 10.42 14.91 10.25
C TYR A 238 9.81 16.15 9.57
N ILE A 239 8.48 16.29 9.55
CA ILE A 239 7.78 17.44 8.96
C ILE A 239 8.23 18.76 9.64
N LYS A 240 8.45 18.75 10.96
CA LYS A 240 8.94 19.92 11.70
C LYS A 240 10.39 20.25 11.35
N GLN A 241 11.28 19.27 11.43
CA GLN A 241 12.72 19.45 11.17
C GLN A 241 13.00 19.88 9.74
N ARG A 242 12.20 19.42 8.78
CA ARG A 242 12.36 19.71 7.35
C ARG A 242 11.63 20.98 6.90
N GLY A 243 11.04 21.74 7.83
CA GLY A 243 10.40 23.04 7.56
C GLY A 243 9.01 22.96 6.93
N PHE A 244 8.45 21.76 6.71
CA PHE A 244 7.10 21.58 6.19
C PHE A 244 6.05 22.18 7.13
N ALA A 245 6.24 22.06 8.45
CA ALA A 245 5.28 22.56 9.44
C ALA A 245 4.99 24.06 9.27
N ALA A 246 6.04 24.89 9.08
CA ALA A 246 5.87 26.33 8.87
C ALA A 246 5.14 26.63 7.56
N ARG A 247 5.54 25.96 6.47
CA ARG A 247 4.92 26.14 5.15
C ARG A 247 3.45 25.71 5.12
N LEU A 248 3.09 24.62 5.78
CA LEU A 248 1.70 24.17 5.90
C LEU A 248 0.85 25.17 6.68
N ASN A 249 1.40 25.79 7.73
CA ASN A 249 0.71 26.85 8.46
C ASN A 249 0.48 28.09 7.59
N ASP A 250 1.48 28.53 6.82
CA ASP A 250 1.33 29.65 5.88
C ASP A 250 0.23 29.37 4.84
N LEU A 251 0.22 28.17 4.25
CA LEU A 251 -0.76 27.75 3.25
C LEU A 251 -2.17 27.60 3.85
N ALA A 252 -2.28 27.08 5.08
CA ALA A 252 -3.56 27.01 5.79
C ALA A 252 -4.14 28.40 6.06
N ALA A 253 -3.26 29.35 6.44
CA ALA A 253 -3.65 30.72 6.79
C ALA A 253 -4.05 31.56 5.57
N SER A 254 -3.47 31.32 4.38
CA SER A 254 -3.89 32.00 3.16
C SER A 254 -5.32 31.62 2.75
N GLY A 255 -5.74 30.38 3.04
CA GLY A 255 -7.05 29.85 2.66
C GLY A 255 -7.17 29.45 1.20
N GLU A 256 -6.12 29.67 0.40
CA GLU A 256 -6.07 29.38 -1.04
C GLU A 256 -5.80 27.89 -1.29
N THR A 257 -5.01 27.26 -0.42
CA THR A 257 -4.64 25.85 -0.53
C THR A 257 -5.50 24.97 0.38
N GLN A 258 -5.97 23.85 -0.16
CA GLN A 258 -6.60 22.80 0.62
C GLN A 258 -5.55 21.91 1.29
N ILE A 259 -5.64 21.65 2.59
CA ILE A 259 -4.80 20.70 3.30
C ILE A 259 -5.64 19.49 3.69
N VAL A 260 -5.15 18.30 3.33
CA VAL A 260 -5.80 17.03 3.57
C VAL A 260 -4.86 16.12 4.37
N GLY A 261 -5.34 15.54 5.46
CA GLY A 261 -4.60 14.53 6.21
C GLY A 261 -5.28 13.17 6.15
N ILE A 262 -4.59 12.13 5.71
CA ILE A 262 -5.13 10.77 5.68
C ILE A 262 -4.52 9.96 6.83
N CYS A 263 -5.33 9.33 7.66
CA CYS A 263 -4.93 8.52 8.81
C CYS A 263 -3.87 9.22 9.68
N GLY A 264 -2.60 8.81 9.67
CA GLY A 264 -1.49 9.50 10.35
C GLY A 264 -1.42 11.00 10.01
N GLY A 265 -1.71 11.38 8.77
CA GLY A 265 -1.83 12.77 8.34
C GLY A 265 -2.88 13.56 9.11
N LEU A 266 -4.08 12.99 9.33
CA LEU A 266 -5.13 13.62 10.16
C LEU A 266 -4.61 13.89 11.58
N GLN A 267 -3.91 12.92 12.16
CA GLN A 267 -3.38 13.02 13.52
C GLN A 267 -2.33 14.13 13.62
N MET A 268 -1.44 14.22 12.63
CA MET A 268 -0.43 15.28 12.53
C MET A 268 -1.04 16.67 12.39
N LEU A 269 -2.17 16.81 11.67
CA LEU A 269 -2.89 18.09 11.55
C LEU A 269 -3.47 18.57 12.89
N GLY A 270 -3.72 17.65 13.83
CA GLY A 270 -4.27 17.97 15.15
C GLY A 270 -3.37 18.83 16.04
N ARG A 271 -3.86 19.16 17.24
CA ARG A 271 -3.10 19.90 18.25
C ARG A 271 -2.11 19.02 18.98
N ARG A 272 -2.48 17.77 19.24
CA ARG A 272 -1.70 16.88 20.08
C ARG A 272 -1.93 15.43 19.70
N ILE A 273 -0.86 14.65 19.77
CA ILE A 273 -0.87 13.20 19.65
C ILE A 273 -0.33 12.65 20.97
N VAL A 274 -1.03 11.71 21.58
CA VAL A 274 -0.60 11.00 22.79
C VAL A 274 -0.51 9.51 22.49
N ASP A 275 0.56 8.87 22.95
CA ASP A 275 0.83 7.45 22.78
C ASP A 275 1.00 6.78 24.16
N PRO A 276 -0.08 6.65 24.93
CA PRO A 276 -0.03 6.08 26.28
C PRO A 276 0.37 4.60 26.29
N CYS A 277 0.24 3.93 25.14
CA CYS A 277 0.52 2.51 24.98
C CYS A 277 1.86 2.23 24.30
N HIS A 278 2.63 3.27 23.93
CA HIS A 278 3.90 3.16 23.22
C HIS A 278 3.81 2.31 21.94
N VAL A 279 2.74 2.53 21.17
CA VAL A 279 2.47 1.83 19.90
C VAL A 279 3.42 2.32 18.80
N ASP A 280 3.68 3.63 18.74
CA ASP A 280 4.50 4.27 17.70
C ASP A 280 5.89 4.62 18.23
N SER A 281 6.00 5.16 19.45
CA SER A 281 7.31 5.55 19.99
C SER A 281 7.41 5.54 21.51
N HIS A 282 8.64 5.56 22.00
CA HIS A 282 8.94 5.71 23.43
C HIS A 282 8.61 7.11 23.99
N ASN A 283 8.46 8.13 23.14
CA ASN A 283 8.35 9.52 23.57
C ASN A 283 6.94 9.93 24.04
N GLY A 284 5.95 9.03 23.95
CA GLY A 284 4.67 9.09 24.69
C GLY A 284 3.68 10.21 24.33
N ALA A 285 4.12 11.36 23.80
CA ALA A 285 3.27 12.42 23.27
C ALA A 285 4.05 13.47 22.46
N ALA A 286 3.37 14.13 21.52
CA ALA A 286 3.89 15.28 20.78
C ALA A 286 2.80 16.34 20.51
N GLN A 287 3.21 17.59 20.36
CA GLN A 287 2.36 18.65 19.80
C GLN A 287 2.25 18.44 18.29
N GLY A 288 1.05 18.40 17.75
CA GLY A 288 0.81 18.34 16.31
C GLY A 288 1.06 19.68 15.61
N LEU A 289 0.55 19.83 14.39
CA LEU A 289 0.66 21.06 13.61
C LEU A 289 -0.31 22.15 14.07
N GLY A 290 -1.37 21.78 14.81
CA GLY A 290 -2.36 22.72 15.34
C GLY A 290 -3.31 23.29 14.29
N LEU A 291 -3.38 22.68 13.10
CA LEU A 291 -4.23 23.10 11.98
C LEU A 291 -5.69 22.64 12.13
N LEU A 292 -5.91 21.58 12.92
CA LEU A 292 -7.22 21.09 13.32
C LEU A 292 -7.35 21.09 14.84
N GLY A 293 -8.51 21.51 15.35
CA GLY A 293 -8.87 21.52 16.76
C GLY A 293 -9.15 20.12 17.33
N VAL A 294 -8.28 19.16 17.09
CA VAL A 294 -8.44 17.76 17.49
C VAL A 294 -7.24 17.25 18.29
N THR A 295 -7.45 16.20 19.07
CA THR A 295 -6.38 15.44 19.72
C THR A 295 -6.55 13.97 19.44
N THR A 296 -5.45 13.30 19.15
CA THR A 296 -5.43 11.87 18.88
C THR A 296 -4.73 11.13 20.01
N ALA A 297 -5.39 10.09 20.53
CA ALA A 297 -4.76 9.08 21.38
C ALA A 297 -4.50 7.80 20.58
N LEU A 298 -3.26 7.29 20.60
CA LEU A 298 -2.92 5.99 20.02
C LEU A 298 -3.32 4.90 21.01
N ALA A 299 -4.39 4.18 20.68
CA ALA A 299 -4.91 3.08 21.47
C ALA A 299 -4.14 1.78 21.20
N ALA A 300 -4.09 0.88 22.19
CA ALA A 300 -3.46 -0.42 22.04
C ALA A 300 -4.13 -1.27 20.94
N GLN A 301 -5.46 -1.20 20.83
CA GLN A 301 -6.22 -1.96 19.84
C GLN A 301 -6.34 -1.17 18.53
N LYS A 302 -6.05 -1.87 17.43
CA LYS A 302 -6.20 -1.35 16.08
C LYS A 302 -7.65 -1.46 15.63
N LYS A 303 -8.19 -0.42 15.02
CA LYS A 303 -9.44 -0.48 14.26
C LYS A 303 -9.13 -1.01 12.85
N LEU A 304 -9.86 -2.05 12.47
CA LEU A 304 -9.84 -2.67 11.14
C LEU A 304 -11.29 -2.77 10.66
N ALA A 305 -11.67 -1.95 9.68
CA ALA A 305 -13.04 -1.95 9.18
C ALA A 305 -13.12 -1.47 7.72
N ARG A 306 -14.02 -2.07 6.94
CA ARG A 306 -14.51 -1.45 5.70
C ARG A 306 -15.62 -0.47 6.08
N SER A 307 -15.54 0.74 5.57
CA SER A 307 -16.38 1.85 6.00
C SER A 307 -17.00 2.57 4.81
N ARG A 308 -18.28 2.94 4.95
CA ARG A 308 -19.05 3.77 4.01
C ARG A 308 -19.54 5.01 4.76
N ALA A 309 -19.43 6.19 4.16
CA ALA A 309 -19.84 7.43 4.80
C ALA A 309 -20.43 8.39 3.77
N VAL A 310 -21.21 9.36 4.24
CA VAL A 310 -21.71 10.45 3.39
C VAL A 310 -20.97 11.71 3.77
N HIS A 311 -20.20 12.27 2.85
CA HIS A 311 -19.47 13.50 3.09
C HIS A 311 -20.45 14.66 3.35
N ALA A 312 -20.28 15.34 4.48
CA ALA A 312 -21.30 16.22 5.04
C ALA A 312 -21.63 17.42 4.14
N LEU A 313 -20.62 18.01 3.50
CA LEU A 313 -20.79 19.20 2.68
C LEU A 313 -21.28 18.88 1.25
N SER A 314 -20.88 17.74 0.69
CA SER A 314 -21.27 17.37 -0.69
C SER A 314 -22.55 16.54 -0.74
N GLY A 315 -22.91 15.86 0.35
CA GLY A 315 -23.97 14.84 0.36
C GLY A 315 -23.61 13.59 -0.45
N LEU A 316 -22.36 13.48 -0.92
CA LEU A 316 -21.91 12.36 -1.73
C LEU A 316 -21.40 11.23 -0.85
N GLU A 317 -21.62 10.03 -1.31
CA GLU A 317 -21.11 8.84 -0.67
C GLU A 317 -19.64 8.61 -0.95
N VAL A 318 -18.93 8.13 0.06
CA VAL A 318 -17.57 7.62 -0.03
C VAL A 318 -17.51 6.24 0.60
N THR A 319 -16.61 5.42 0.06
CA THR A 319 -16.31 4.08 0.55
C THR A 319 -14.81 3.93 0.69
N GLY A 320 -14.38 3.15 1.66
CA GLY A 320 -12.97 2.91 1.90
C GLY A 320 -12.77 1.98 3.08
N TYR A 321 -11.60 2.07 3.71
CA TYR A 321 -11.26 1.24 4.85
C TYR A 321 -10.49 2.03 5.92
N GLU A 322 -10.54 1.50 7.14
CA GLU A 322 -9.90 2.04 8.33
C GLU A 322 -8.90 1.03 8.86
N ILE A 323 -7.64 1.44 8.99
CA ILE A 323 -6.54 0.62 9.50
C ILE A 323 -5.68 1.52 10.40
N HIS A 324 -6.08 1.72 11.65
CA HIS A 324 -5.42 2.70 12.52
C HIS A 324 -5.56 2.41 14.01
N HIS A 325 -4.63 2.93 14.80
CA HIS A 325 -4.68 2.91 16.27
C HIS A 325 -5.25 4.21 16.86
N GLY A 326 -5.40 5.25 16.05
CA GLY A 326 -5.71 6.59 16.51
C GLY A 326 -7.19 6.76 16.85
N GLN A 327 -7.47 7.25 18.05
CA GLN A 327 -8.78 7.72 18.45
C GLN A 327 -8.72 9.24 18.52
N THR A 328 -9.37 9.90 17.56
CA THR A 328 -9.35 11.37 17.42
C THR A 328 -10.63 11.97 17.96
N GLU A 329 -10.47 12.94 18.86
CA GLU A 329 -11.56 13.69 19.48
C GLU A 329 -11.41 15.18 19.19
N ALA A 330 -12.55 15.85 19.00
CA ALA A 330 -12.62 17.29 18.76
C ALA A 330 -12.62 18.07 20.08
N HIS A 331 -11.93 19.22 20.09
CA HIS A 331 -11.98 20.16 21.21
C HIS A 331 -13.08 21.19 21.00
N GLY A 332 -14.29 20.87 21.46
CA GLY A 332 -15.44 21.77 21.41
C GLY A 332 -15.96 22.05 19.98
N GLU A 333 -17.25 22.36 19.87
CA GLU A 333 -17.94 22.63 18.59
C GLU A 333 -17.39 23.86 17.84
N GLN A 334 -16.51 24.63 18.50
CA GLN A 334 -15.95 25.86 17.96
C GLN A 334 -14.72 25.66 17.07
N GLU A 335 -14.06 24.52 17.14
CA GLU A 335 -12.69 24.36 16.61
C GLU A 335 -12.55 23.28 15.53
N ALA A 336 -13.45 22.31 15.47
CA ALA A 336 -13.50 21.29 14.44
C ALA A 336 -14.95 20.84 14.19
N VAL A 337 -15.28 20.53 12.94
CA VAL A 337 -16.60 20.03 12.53
C VAL A 337 -16.46 18.64 11.90
N PRO A 338 -17.47 17.76 12.03
CA PRO A 338 -17.44 16.45 11.39
C PRO A 338 -17.32 16.56 9.87
N LEU A 339 -16.46 15.75 9.27
CA LEU A 339 -16.30 15.67 7.81
C LEU A 339 -17.44 14.87 7.15
N PHE A 340 -18.00 13.91 7.89
CA PHE A 340 -19.05 13.02 7.42
C PHE A 340 -20.35 13.22 8.20
N SER A 341 -21.48 12.99 7.53
CA SER A 341 -22.80 12.99 8.13
C SER A 341 -22.95 11.82 9.09
N PRO A 342 -23.71 11.97 10.20
CA PRO A 342 -24.06 10.87 11.09
C PRO A 342 -24.64 9.69 10.31
N ARG A 343 -24.16 8.47 10.60
CA ARG A 343 -24.70 7.27 9.99
C ARG A 343 -26.04 6.91 10.61
N ALA A 344 -26.95 6.39 9.81
CA ALA A 344 -28.32 6.03 10.23
C ALA A 344 -28.36 4.89 11.26
N ASP A 345 -27.28 4.09 11.36
CA ASP A 345 -27.12 2.98 12.31
C ASP A 345 -26.61 3.43 13.69
N GLY A 346 -26.41 4.74 13.90
CA GLY A 346 -25.92 5.29 15.16
C GLY A 346 -24.42 5.08 15.38
N THR A 347 -23.67 4.57 14.40
CA THR A 347 -22.20 4.58 14.49
C THR A 347 -21.68 6.01 14.36
N ASP A 348 -20.73 6.36 15.25
CA ASP A 348 -20.23 7.72 15.37
C ASP A 348 -19.42 8.13 14.13
N ALA A 349 -20.05 8.89 13.24
CA ALA A 349 -19.42 9.44 12.04
C ALA A 349 -18.36 10.52 12.37
N THR A 350 -18.37 11.08 13.59
CA THR A 350 -17.38 12.08 14.01
C THR A 350 -15.99 11.48 14.19
N ALA A 351 -15.91 10.16 14.40
CA ALA A 351 -14.65 9.42 14.53
C ALA A 351 -13.95 9.15 13.19
N LEU A 352 -14.61 9.38 12.04
CA LEU A 352 -14.05 9.05 10.72
C LEU A 352 -13.24 10.18 10.10
N GLY A 353 -13.54 11.43 10.44
CA GLY A 353 -12.84 12.56 9.86
C GLY A 353 -13.39 13.89 10.34
N MET A 354 -12.52 14.89 10.35
CA MET A 354 -12.77 16.22 10.90
C MET A 354 -12.25 17.29 9.95
N ALA A 355 -12.94 18.43 9.91
CA ALA A 355 -12.55 19.61 9.15
C ALA A 355 -12.48 20.85 10.05
N ASN A 356 -11.70 21.85 9.66
CA ASN A 356 -11.82 23.19 10.23
C ASN A 356 -13.09 23.89 9.69
N ARG A 357 -13.51 24.96 10.36
CA ARG A 357 -14.71 25.71 9.95
C ARG A 357 -14.58 26.37 8.58
N GLN A 358 -13.38 26.78 8.19
CA GLN A 358 -13.10 27.34 6.87
C GLN A 358 -13.22 26.29 5.76
N GLY A 359 -13.17 24.99 6.11
CA GLY A 359 -13.24 23.87 5.17
C GLY A 359 -12.00 23.71 4.27
N ASN A 360 -10.94 24.49 4.49
CA ASN A 360 -9.67 24.38 3.75
C ASN A 360 -8.66 23.44 4.43
N VAL A 361 -8.93 22.97 5.65
CA VAL A 361 -8.16 21.90 6.29
C VAL A 361 -9.12 20.80 6.73
N TRP A 362 -8.85 19.56 6.34
CA TRP A 362 -9.56 18.39 6.86
C TRP A 362 -8.66 17.18 6.91
N GLY A 363 -9.08 16.18 7.68
CA GLY A 363 -8.47 14.87 7.63
C GLY A 363 -9.48 13.76 7.89
N THR A 364 -9.12 12.56 7.48
CA THR A 364 -9.97 11.36 7.52
C THR A 364 -9.15 10.13 7.87
N TYR A 365 -9.76 9.17 8.56
CA TYR A 365 -9.23 7.81 8.72
C TYR A 365 -9.62 6.88 7.56
N LEU A 366 -10.48 7.34 6.66
CA LEU A 366 -10.92 6.57 5.51
C LEU A 366 -9.84 6.60 4.41
N HIS A 367 -9.08 5.52 4.30
CA HIS A 367 -8.22 5.26 3.14
C HIS A 367 -9.08 4.97 1.91
N GLY A 368 -8.60 5.37 0.73
CA GLY A 368 -9.37 5.30 -0.52
C GLY A 368 -10.51 6.31 -0.61
N VAL A 369 -10.49 7.39 0.19
CA VAL A 369 -11.56 8.41 0.18
C VAL A 369 -11.78 9.03 -1.21
N PHE A 370 -10.73 9.08 -2.04
CA PHE A 370 -10.78 9.58 -3.40
C PHE A 370 -11.17 8.52 -4.44
N ASP A 371 -11.34 7.25 -4.06
CA ASP A 371 -11.72 6.19 -5.01
C ASP A 371 -13.17 6.38 -5.48
N ALA A 372 -14.01 7.02 -4.66
CA ALA A 372 -15.37 7.37 -5.03
C ALA A 372 -15.41 8.50 -6.08
N ASP A 373 -15.55 8.12 -7.35
CA ASP A 373 -15.54 9.00 -8.52
C ASP A 373 -16.32 10.31 -8.37
N ALA A 374 -17.56 10.24 -7.89
CA ALA A 374 -18.40 11.42 -7.72
C ALA A 374 -17.84 12.38 -6.66
N PHE A 375 -17.36 11.85 -5.53
CA PHE A 375 -16.74 12.65 -4.48
C PHE A 375 -15.40 13.24 -4.94
N ARG A 376 -14.56 12.44 -5.60
CA ARG A 376 -13.29 12.89 -6.18
C ARG A 376 -13.48 14.05 -7.13
N ARG A 377 -14.41 13.92 -8.09
CA ARG A 377 -14.73 15.01 -9.01
C ARG A 377 -15.22 16.26 -8.28
N TRP A 378 -16.13 16.11 -7.32
CA TRP A 378 -16.61 17.25 -6.50
C TRP A 378 -15.46 17.95 -5.78
N PHE A 379 -14.53 17.18 -5.20
CA PHE A 379 -13.35 17.71 -4.53
C PHE A 379 -12.47 18.50 -5.50
N LEU A 380 -12.15 17.92 -6.66
CA LEU A 380 -11.33 18.56 -7.69
C LEU A 380 -11.99 19.83 -8.26
N ASP A 381 -13.29 19.80 -8.52
CA ASP A 381 -14.02 20.98 -9.00
C ASP A 381 -14.03 22.13 -8.00
N ARG A 382 -14.00 21.85 -6.69
CA ARG A 382 -13.80 22.90 -5.69
C ARG A 382 -12.41 23.51 -5.74
N LEU A 383 -11.37 22.71 -5.99
CA LEU A 383 -10.01 23.21 -6.19
C LEU A 383 -9.94 24.09 -7.44
N ARG A 384 -10.54 23.64 -8.56
CA ARG A 384 -10.66 24.41 -9.80
C ARG A 384 -11.30 25.77 -9.56
N VAL A 385 -12.46 25.80 -8.89
CA VAL A 385 -13.19 27.05 -8.63
C VAL A 385 -12.36 28.00 -7.77
N ARG A 386 -11.64 27.51 -6.76
CA ARG A 386 -10.75 28.36 -5.94
C ARG A 386 -9.61 28.97 -6.75
N ARG A 387 -9.05 28.22 -7.70
CA ARG A 387 -8.05 28.71 -8.65
C ARG A 387 -8.61 29.67 -9.70
N GLY A 388 -9.93 29.82 -9.79
CA GLY A 388 -10.61 30.63 -10.81
C GLY A 388 -10.86 29.89 -12.13
N LEU A 389 -10.74 28.56 -12.14
CA LEU A 389 -11.11 27.71 -13.26
C LEU A 389 -12.60 27.33 -13.17
N SER A 390 -13.23 27.09 -14.32
CA SER A 390 -14.58 26.52 -14.35
C SER A 390 -14.56 25.06 -13.89
N PRO A 391 -15.56 24.61 -13.12
CA PRO A 391 -15.71 23.19 -12.79
C PRO A 391 -15.93 22.38 -14.07
N LEU A 392 -15.46 21.14 -14.11
CA LEU A 392 -15.74 20.26 -15.25
C LEU A 392 -17.13 19.64 -15.15
N GLY A 393 -17.54 19.29 -13.93
CA GLY A 393 -18.78 18.57 -13.67
C GLY A 393 -18.75 17.14 -14.22
N GLY A 394 -19.51 16.23 -13.58
CA GLY A 394 -19.60 14.83 -14.01
C GLY A 394 -18.29 14.04 -13.83
N VAL A 395 -18.40 12.71 -13.72
CA VAL A 395 -17.22 11.85 -13.56
C VAL A 395 -16.39 11.90 -14.85
N SER A 396 -15.11 12.28 -14.73
CA SER A 396 -14.17 12.41 -15.84
C SER A 396 -13.29 11.16 -16.02
N ALA A 397 -12.98 10.47 -14.92
CA ALA A 397 -12.29 9.20 -14.90
C ALA A 397 -12.96 8.27 -13.88
N THR A 398 -12.97 6.96 -14.15
CA THR A 398 -13.45 5.94 -13.21
C THR A 398 -12.29 5.15 -12.66
N TYR A 399 -12.17 5.09 -11.34
CA TYR A 399 -11.14 4.30 -10.67
C TYR A 399 -11.64 2.88 -10.47
N ASP A 400 -11.08 1.95 -11.24
CA ASP A 400 -11.37 0.52 -11.15
C ASP A 400 -10.12 -0.28 -11.52
N ILE A 401 -9.68 -1.14 -10.60
CA ILE A 401 -8.51 -2.00 -10.79
C ILE A 401 -8.86 -3.35 -11.42
N GLU A 402 -10.14 -3.74 -11.43
CA GLU A 402 -10.58 -5.04 -11.96
C GLU A 402 -10.18 -5.24 -13.44
N PRO A 403 -10.32 -4.26 -14.35
CA PRO A 403 -9.88 -4.42 -15.74
C PRO A 403 -8.36 -4.65 -15.86
N ALA A 404 -7.57 -4.04 -14.98
CA ALA A 404 -6.12 -4.22 -14.94
C ALA A 404 -5.75 -5.62 -14.41
N LEU A 405 -6.44 -6.11 -13.38
CA LEU A 405 -6.31 -7.47 -12.86
C LEU A 405 -6.70 -8.52 -13.91
N ASP A 406 -7.83 -8.33 -14.60
CA ASP A 406 -8.28 -9.22 -15.67
C ASP A 406 -7.29 -9.27 -16.84
N ARG A 407 -6.72 -8.12 -17.21
CA ARG A 407 -5.67 -8.05 -18.22
C ARG A 407 -4.43 -8.82 -17.78
N LEU A 408 -3.96 -8.63 -16.55
CA LEU A 408 -2.81 -9.37 -16.01
C LEU A 408 -3.09 -10.87 -15.99
N ALA A 409 -4.25 -11.28 -15.47
CA ALA A 409 -4.66 -12.68 -15.39
C ALA A 409 -4.71 -13.33 -16.78
N LYS A 410 -5.24 -12.61 -17.78
CA LYS A 410 -5.24 -13.07 -19.18
C LYS A 410 -3.83 -13.25 -19.72
N ILE A 411 -2.95 -12.25 -19.54
CA ILE A 411 -1.56 -12.33 -20.02
C ILE A 411 -0.84 -13.52 -19.39
N VAL A 412 -0.96 -13.69 -18.07
CA VAL A 412 -0.34 -14.81 -17.35
C VAL A 412 -0.90 -16.15 -17.85
N ARG A 413 -2.22 -16.26 -18.01
CA ARG A 413 -2.87 -17.48 -18.51
C ARG A 413 -2.45 -17.85 -19.93
N GLU A 414 -2.25 -16.86 -20.81
CA GLU A 414 -1.77 -17.07 -22.17
C GLU A 414 -0.26 -17.39 -22.22
N SER A 415 0.49 -16.98 -21.20
CA SER A 415 1.96 -17.15 -21.15
C SER A 415 2.41 -18.45 -20.49
N LEU A 416 1.53 -19.12 -19.73
CA LEU A 416 1.84 -20.31 -18.94
C LEU A 416 1.03 -21.53 -19.41
N ASP A 417 1.58 -22.73 -19.25
CA ASP A 417 0.81 -23.97 -19.31
C ASP A 417 -0.09 -24.13 -18.08
N ILE A 418 -1.21 -23.39 -18.07
CA ILE A 418 -2.15 -23.37 -16.95
C ILE A 418 -2.82 -24.74 -16.74
N ASN A 419 -2.99 -25.53 -17.80
CA ASN A 419 -3.62 -26.85 -17.71
C ASN A 419 -2.71 -27.84 -16.95
N GLU A 420 -1.40 -27.75 -17.17
CA GLU A 420 -0.44 -28.55 -16.41
C GLU A 420 -0.47 -28.18 -14.91
N ILE A 421 -0.60 -26.88 -14.59
CA ILE A 421 -0.75 -26.37 -13.21
C ILE A 421 -2.04 -26.90 -12.57
N TYR A 422 -3.18 -26.77 -13.24
CA TYR A 422 -4.47 -27.32 -12.76
C TYR A 422 -4.40 -28.82 -12.53
N ARG A 423 -3.77 -29.55 -13.45
CA ARG A 423 -3.55 -30.99 -13.28
C ARG A 423 -2.67 -31.32 -12.07
N TRP A 424 -1.68 -30.49 -11.73
CA TRP A 424 -0.91 -30.68 -10.48
C TRP A 424 -1.73 -30.35 -9.23
N MET A 425 -2.69 -29.43 -9.33
CA MET A 425 -3.62 -29.08 -8.26
C MET A 425 -4.77 -30.08 -8.12
N GLY A 426 -4.98 -30.96 -9.11
CA GLY A 426 -6.09 -31.91 -9.13
C GLY A 426 -7.42 -31.31 -9.59
N LEU A 427 -7.37 -30.19 -10.32
CA LEU A 427 -8.53 -29.47 -10.87
C LEU A 427 -8.88 -29.89 -12.30
#